data_AF-A6L580-F1
#
_entry.id   AF-A6L580-F1
#
_cell.length_a   1.000
_cell.length_b   1.000
_cell.length_c   1.000
_cell.angle_alpha   90.00
_cell.angle_beta   90.00
_cell.angle_gamma   90.00
#
_symmetry.space_group_name_H-M   'P 1'
#
loop_
_entity.id
_entity.type
_entity.pdbx_description
1 polymer ?
#
loop_
_entity_poly.entity_id
_entity_poly.type
_entity_poly.pdbx_seq_one_letter_code
_entity_poly.pdbx_strand_id
1 'polypeptide(L)'
;MKRIQVLLLFIVISCSMFAQDRLSLFIGRANKYAAVELSDYRKRLCVEYNISNQLLDDYYRRCGSNWGNVGLALEIAKTSGRHMREVCDYYKRYHRNGWNRILVEIGIKPGSMYYDPFYDRIRYHSECWREHYCSYCDHHDKHHRKHYKKHKRHKHHKWHDDDDDWDDDDEDD
;
A
#
# COMPACT_ATOMS: atom_id res chain seq x y z
N MET A 1 8.93 2.24 42.98
CA MET A 1 7.72 2.09 42.14
C MET A 1 7.68 3.07 40.96
N LYS A 2 7.81 4.39 41.16
CA LYS A 2 7.75 5.39 40.06
C LYS A 2 8.77 5.18 38.94
N ARG A 3 10.03 4.84 39.26
CA ARG A 3 11.08 4.58 38.23
C ARG A 3 10.81 3.35 37.36
N ILE A 4 10.25 2.28 37.94
CA ILE A 4 9.87 1.06 37.21
C ILE A 4 8.66 1.34 36.31
N GLN A 5 7.66 2.09 36.80
CA GLN A 5 6.52 2.51 36.00
C GLN A 5 6.92 3.41 34.83
N VAL A 6 7.87 4.33 35.03
CA VAL A 6 8.39 5.20 33.97
C VAL A 6 9.15 4.38 32.92
N LEU A 7 10.00 3.43 33.32
CA LEU A 7 10.69 2.53 32.39
C LEU A 7 9.71 1.67 31.57
N LEU A 8 8.67 1.12 32.20
CA LEU A 8 7.62 0.37 31.50
C LEU A 8 6.85 1.25 30.50
N LEU A 9 6.57 2.50 30.87
CA LEU A 9 5.96 3.50 29.97
C LEU A 9 6.86 3.78 28.76
N PHE A 10 8.17 3.96 28.96
CA PHE A 10 9.12 4.18 27.87
C PHE A 10 9.24 2.97 26.94
N ILE A 11 9.22 1.75 27.46
CA ILE A 11 9.23 0.51 26.66
C ILE A 11 7.95 0.40 25.81
N VAL A 12 6.79 0.71 26.39
CA VAL A 12 5.51 0.67 25.65
C VAL A 12 5.47 1.74 24.55
N ILE A 13 6.00 2.94 24.82
CA ILE A 13 6.07 4.04 23.83
C ILE A 13 7.04 3.71 22.68
N SER A 14 8.23 3.17 22.98
CA SER A 14 9.21 2.83 21.94
C SER A 14 8.76 1.64 21.08
N CYS A 15 8.12 0.63 21.67
CA CYS A 15 7.52 -0.47 20.90
C CYS A 15 6.38 -0.02 19.98
N SER A 16 5.61 1.01 20.38
CA SER A 16 4.49 1.50 19.57
C SER A 16 4.94 2.35 18.38
N MET A 17 6.02 3.14 18.50
CA MET A 17 6.59 3.88 17.36
C MET A 17 7.15 2.94 16.28
N PHE A 18 7.95 1.96 16.68
CA PHE A 18 8.59 1.04 15.74
C PHE A 18 7.59 0.13 14.99
N ALA A 19 6.50 -0.25 15.66
CA ALA A 19 5.38 -0.97 15.05
C ALA A 19 4.60 -0.08 14.06
N GLN A 20 4.34 1.17 14.41
CA GLN A 20 3.65 2.14 13.55
C GLN A 20 4.39 2.32 12.22
N ASP A 21 5.71 2.38 12.25
CA ASP A 21 6.52 2.53 11.04
C ASP A 21 6.34 1.34 10.09
N ARG A 22 6.25 0.12 10.62
CA ARG A 22 6.06 -1.10 9.82
C ARG A 22 4.69 -1.16 9.16
N LEU A 23 3.64 -0.81 9.90
CA LEU A 23 2.26 -0.82 9.40
C LEU A 23 2.07 0.27 8.34
N SER A 24 2.56 1.48 8.61
CA SER A 24 2.55 2.59 7.66
C SER A 24 3.33 2.27 6.38
N LEU A 25 4.50 1.62 6.50
CA LEU A 25 5.29 1.18 5.37
C LEU A 25 4.55 0.12 4.52
N PHE A 26 3.93 -0.86 5.17
CA PHE A 26 3.08 -1.86 4.49
C PHE A 26 1.95 -1.18 3.72
N ILE A 27 1.19 -0.30 4.37
CA ILE A 27 0.06 0.43 3.75
C ILE A 27 0.56 1.25 2.57
N GLY A 28 1.68 1.96 2.73
CA GLY A 28 2.27 2.78 1.68
C GLY A 28 2.66 1.97 0.45
N ARG A 29 3.32 0.82 0.63
CA ARG A 29 3.74 -0.05 -0.47
C ARG A 29 2.55 -0.73 -1.15
N ALA A 30 1.58 -1.21 -0.37
CA ALA A 30 0.35 -1.77 -0.91
C ALA A 30 -0.41 -0.73 -1.76
N ASN A 31 -0.55 0.50 -1.29
CA ASN A 31 -1.21 1.58 -2.04
C ASN A 31 -0.44 1.97 -3.30
N LYS A 32 0.91 2.03 -3.26
CA LYS A 32 1.72 2.31 -4.45
C LYS A 32 1.48 1.27 -5.55
N TYR A 33 1.44 0.00 -5.18
CA TYR A 33 1.21 -1.06 -6.14
C TYR A 33 -0.25 -1.08 -6.64
N ALA A 34 -1.23 -0.97 -5.73
CA ALA A 34 -2.64 -0.91 -6.08
C ALA A 34 -2.98 0.28 -7.00
N ALA A 35 -2.25 1.40 -6.88
CA ALA A 35 -2.44 2.57 -7.73
C ALA A 35 -2.01 2.34 -9.19
N VAL A 36 -1.05 1.46 -9.45
CA VAL A 36 -0.54 1.19 -10.81
C VAL A 36 -1.12 -0.06 -11.44
N GLU A 37 -1.51 -1.05 -10.63
CA GLU A 37 -2.04 -2.32 -11.13
C GLU A 37 -3.10 -2.92 -10.18
N LEU A 38 -4.23 -2.22 -10.06
CA LEU A 38 -5.30 -2.59 -9.13
C LEU A 38 -5.88 -3.99 -9.38
N SER A 39 -6.00 -4.39 -10.65
CA SER A 39 -6.60 -5.67 -11.03
C SER A 39 -5.78 -6.85 -10.48
N ASP A 40 -4.46 -6.85 -10.71
CA ASP A 40 -3.58 -7.89 -10.17
C ASP A 40 -3.48 -7.82 -8.64
N TYR A 41 -3.43 -6.61 -8.05
CA TYR A 41 -3.45 -6.44 -6.60
C TYR A 41 -4.69 -7.11 -5.98
N ARG A 42 -5.89 -6.85 -6.51
CA ARG A 42 -7.14 -7.47 -6.04
C ARG A 42 -7.12 -8.99 -6.21
N LYS A 43 -6.64 -9.48 -7.35
CA LYS A 43 -6.51 -10.92 -7.61
C LYS A 43 -5.62 -11.60 -6.56
N ARG A 44 -4.49 -10.99 -6.20
CA ARG A 44 -3.59 -11.51 -5.15
C ARG A 44 -4.26 -11.54 -3.78
N LEU A 45 -5.02 -10.50 -3.41
CA LEU A 45 -5.79 -10.51 -2.17
C LEU A 45 -6.84 -11.65 -2.18
N CYS A 46 -7.56 -11.82 -3.29
CA CYS A 46 -8.54 -12.91 -3.40
C CYS A 46 -7.92 -14.29 -3.17
N VAL A 47 -6.75 -14.53 -3.78
CA VAL A 47 -6.03 -15.81 -3.66
C VAL A 47 -5.47 -16.02 -2.24
N GLU A 48 -4.75 -15.04 -1.70
CA GLU A 48 -4.06 -15.16 -0.41
C GLU A 48 -5.04 -15.34 0.77
N TYR A 49 -6.15 -14.61 0.76
CA TYR A 49 -7.12 -14.61 1.86
C TYR A 49 -8.37 -15.45 1.57
N ASN A 50 -8.43 -16.11 0.41
CA ASN A 50 -9.59 -16.89 -0.04
C ASN A 50 -10.90 -16.09 0.04
N ILE A 51 -10.91 -14.90 -0.56
CA ILE A 51 -12.07 -14.01 -0.59
C ILE A 51 -12.51 -13.72 -2.02
N SER A 52 -13.79 -13.44 -2.22
CA SER A 52 -14.29 -13.05 -3.54
C SER A 52 -13.99 -11.59 -3.86
N ASN A 53 -13.87 -11.29 -5.15
CA ASN A 53 -13.59 -9.93 -5.62
C ASN A 53 -14.74 -8.96 -5.28
N GLN A 54 -15.98 -9.43 -5.21
CA GLN A 54 -17.15 -8.63 -4.81
C GLN A 54 -17.06 -8.18 -3.34
N LEU A 55 -16.52 -9.02 -2.45
CA LEU A 55 -16.35 -8.64 -1.04
C LEU A 55 -15.28 -7.56 -0.85
N LEU A 56 -14.27 -7.50 -1.73
CA LEU A 56 -13.23 -6.48 -1.67
C LEU A 56 -13.79 -5.07 -1.83
N ASP A 57 -14.83 -4.85 -2.63
CA ASP A 57 -15.45 -3.52 -2.78
C ASP A 57 -16.19 -3.06 -1.52
N ASP A 58 -16.79 -3.99 -0.77
CA ASP A 58 -17.35 -3.71 0.55
C ASP A 58 -16.24 -3.37 1.55
N TYR A 59 -15.16 -4.16 1.57
CA TYR A 59 -14.03 -3.93 2.47
C TYR A 59 -13.29 -2.63 2.15
N TYR A 60 -13.13 -2.27 0.88
CA TYR A 60 -12.54 -1.00 0.48
C TYR A 60 -13.28 0.18 1.08
N ARG A 61 -14.61 0.22 0.94
CA ARG A 61 -15.45 1.27 1.53
C ARG A 61 -15.37 1.27 3.06
N ARG A 62 -15.41 0.09 3.69
CA ARG A 62 -15.35 -0.05 5.16
C ARG A 62 -13.98 0.32 5.75
N CYS A 63 -12.90 0.18 4.98
CA CYS A 63 -11.52 0.47 5.37
C CYS A 63 -11.06 1.89 4.97
N GLY A 64 -12.02 2.82 4.77
CA GLY A 64 -11.73 4.22 4.48
C GLY A 64 -11.24 4.47 3.04
N SER A 65 -11.72 3.67 2.08
CA SER A 65 -11.37 3.78 0.66
C SER A 65 -9.86 3.76 0.43
N ASN A 66 -9.18 2.82 1.09
CA ASN A 66 -7.73 2.67 1.01
C ASN A 66 -7.36 1.20 0.89
N TRP A 67 -6.70 0.83 -0.21
CA TRP A 67 -6.36 -0.56 -0.52
C TRP A 67 -5.31 -1.13 0.45
N GLY A 68 -4.35 -0.33 0.89
CA GLY A 68 -3.40 -0.72 1.93
C GLY A 68 -4.08 -1.03 3.27
N ASN A 69 -5.11 -0.28 3.64
CA ASN A 69 -5.94 -0.58 4.81
C ASN A 69 -6.73 -1.89 4.64
N VAL A 70 -7.24 -2.19 3.43
CA VAL A 70 -7.90 -3.47 3.15
C VAL A 70 -6.91 -4.63 3.31
N GLY A 71 -5.73 -4.53 2.71
CA GLY A 71 -4.68 -5.54 2.85
C GLY A 71 -4.27 -5.75 4.31
N LEU A 72 -4.14 -4.67 5.08
CA LEU A 72 -3.79 -4.76 6.50
C LEU A 72 -4.91 -5.40 7.33
N ALA A 73 -6.16 -5.02 7.10
CA ALA A 73 -7.30 -5.61 7.78
C ALA A 73 -7.46 -7.11 7.47
N LEU A 74 -7.16 -7.54 6.24
CA LEU A 74 -7.14 -8.96 5.87
C LEU A 74 -6.03 -9.74 6.61
N GLU A 75 -4.83 -9.16 6.73
CA GLU A 75 -3.76 -9.76 7.55
C GLU A 75 -4.13 -9.90 9.02
N ILE A 76 -4.79 -8.88 9.58
CA ILE A 76 -5.29 -8.92 10.94
C ILE A 76 -6.33 -10.04 11.09
N ALA A 77 -7.32 -10.10 10.20
CA ALA A 77 -8.37 -11.12 10.22
C ALA A 77 -7.79 -12.53 10.14
N LYS A 78 -6.85 -12.75 9.21
CA LYS A 78 -6.15 -14.02 9.02
C LYS A 78 -5.37 -14.43 10.27
N THR A 79 -4.62 -13.50 10.85
CA THR A 79 -3.73 -13.78 11.97
C THR A 79 -4.50 -14.01 13.28
N SER A 80 -5.52 -13.20 13.55
CA SER A 80 -6.34 -13.34 14.76
C SER A 80 -7.44 -14.40 14.65
N GLY A 81 -7.66 -14.98 13.46
CA GLY A 81 -8.78 -15.87 13.18
C GLY A 81 -10.15 -15.19 13.27
N ARG A 82 -10.20 -13.86 13.22
CA ARG A 82 -11.46 -13.09 13.29
C ARG A 82 -12.07 -12.92 11.91
N HIS A 83 -13.38 -12.74 11.86
CA HIS A 83 -14.04 -12.45 10.60
C HIS A 83 -13.67 -11.04 10.11
N MET A 84 -13.39 -10.88 8.82
CA MET A 84 -12.97 -9.59 8.24
C MET A 84 -13.95 -8.44 8.53
N ARG A 85 -15.27 -8.72 8.55
CA ARG A 85 -16.28 -7.72 8.94
C ARG A 85 -16.07 -7.19 10.36
N GLU A 86 -15.66 -8.05 11.29
CA GLU A 86 -15.39 -7.67 12.67
C GLU A 86 -14.17 -6.72 12.74
N VAL A 87 -13.10 -7.01 12.00
CA VAL A 87 -11.93 -6.14 11.90
C VAL A 87 -12.29 -4.77 11.34
N CYS A 88 -13.14 -4.72 10.32
CA CYS A 88 -13.68 -3.47 9.79
C CYS A 88 -14.51 -2.69 10.84
N ASP A 89 -15.23 -3.37 11.74
CA ASP A 89 -15.97 -2.72 12.81
C ASP A 89 -15.03 -2.16 13.90
N TYR A 90 -13.89 -2.82 14.16
CA TYR A 90 -12.80 -2.24 14.96
C TYR A 90 -12.19 -1.02 14.26
N TYR A 91 -11.96 -1.08 12.95
CA TYR A 91 -11.46 0.05 12.17
C TYR A 91 -12.39 1.25 12.28
N LYS A 92 -13.70 1.07 12.06
CA LYS A 92 -14.69 2.13 12.21
C LYS A 92 -14.62 2.81 13.58
N ARG A 93 -14.44 2.02 14.66
CA ARG A 93 -14.38 2.53 16.03
C ARG A 93 -13.06 3.22 16.39
N TYR A 94 -11.93 2.70 15.92
CA TYR A 94 -10.61 3.06 16.46
C TYR A 94 -9.61 3.60 15.44
N HIS A 95 -9.94 3.73 14.15
CA HIS A 95 -8.99 4.20 13.12
C HIS A 95 -8.36 5.57 13.45
N ARG A 96 -9.08 6.46 14.14
CA ARG A 96 -8.55 7.76 14.60
C ARG A 96 -7.39 7.62 15.59
N ASN A 97 -7.31 6.51 16.30
CA ASN A 97 -6.22 6.17 17.21
C ASN A 97 -5.08 5.39 16.52
N GLY A 98 -5.24 5.09 15.23
CA GLY A 98 -4.29 4.32 14.43
C GLY A 98 -4.41 2.80 14.60
N TRP A 99 -3.77 2.08 13.68
CA TRP A 99 -3.83 0.62 13.60
C TRP A 99 -3.31 -0.10 14.84
N ASN A 100 -2.30 0.44 15.53
CA ASN A 100 -1.80 -0.13 16.78
C ASN A 100 -2.89 -0.28 17.84
N ARG A 101 -3.82 0.68 17.93
CA ARG A 101 -4.96 0.59 18.86
C ARG A 101 -5.85 -0.59 18.49
N ILE A 102 -6.16 -0.75 17.20
CA ILE A 102 -6.98 -1.85 16.67
C ILE A 102 -6.33 -3.21 16.98
N LEU A 103 -5.02 -3.34 16.75
CA LEU A 103 -4.29 -4.58 17.03
C LEU A 103 -4.39 -4.99 18.50
N VAL A 104 -4.19 -4.05 19.43
CA VAL A 104 -4.30 -4.31 20.87
C VAL A 104 -5.71 -4.76 21.27
N GLU A 105 -6.74 -4.10 20.76
CA GLU A 105 -8.15 -4.45 21.03
C GLU A 105 -8.54 -5.82 20.45
N ILE A 106 -7.97 -6.19 19.31
CA ILE A 106 -8.17 -7.49 18.68
C ILE A 106 -7.39 -8.60 19.41
N GLY A 107 -6.31 -8.25 20.12
CA GLY A 107 -5.47 -9.18 20.88
C GLY A 107 -4.12 -9.48 20.24
N ILE A 108 -3.75 -8.81 19.14
CA ILE A 108 -2.42 -8.87 18.52
C ILE A 108 -1.53 -7.85 19.25
N LYS A 109 -0.94 -8.27 20.36
CA LYS A 109 -0.13 -7.42 21.24
C LYS A 109 1.16 -8.12 21.70
N PRO A 110 2.22 -7.39 22.11
CA PRO A 110 3.45 -8.01 22.59
C PRO A 110 3.18 -9.08 23.64
N GLY A 111 3.82 -10.24 23.51
CA GLY A 111 3.63 -11.41 24.38
C GLY A 111 2.40 -12.27 24.05
N SER A 112 1.54 -11.87 23.11
CA SER A 112 0.52 -12.76 22.54
C SER A 112 1.13 -13.72 21.52
N MET A 113 0.54 -14.91 21.38
CA MET A 113 0.94 -15.89 20.36
C MET A 113 0.76 -15.39 18.91
N TYR A 114 0.03 -14.29 18.71
CA TYR A 114 -0.25 -13.73 17.39
C TYR A 114 0.76 -12.66 16.96
N TYR A 115 1.53 -12.09 17.90
CA TYR A 115 2.31 -10.87 17.64
C TYR A 115 3.44 -11.08 16.64
N ASP A 116 4.33 -12.04 16.90
CA ASP A 116 5.47 -12.28 16.02
C ASP A 116 5.01 -12.81 14.64
N PRO A 117 4.11 -13.81 14.55
CA PRO A 117 3.59 -14.26 13.25
C PRO A 117 2.93 -13.15 12.43
N PHE A 118 2.21 -12.23 13.08
CA PHE A 118 1.59 -11.09 12.41
C PHE A 118 2.66 -10.19 11.77
N TYR A 119 3.67 -9.76 12.54
CA TYR A 119 4.69 -8.85 12.01
C TYR A 119 5.60 -9.50 10.98
N ASP A 120 5.83 -10.81 11.05
CA ASP A 120 6.54 -11.57 10.01
C ASP A 120 5.76 -11.56 8.69
N ARG A 121 4.44 -11.79 8.73
CA ARG A 121 3.58 -11.68 7.55
C ARG A 121 3.51 -10.25 7.00
N ILE A 122 3.38 -9.25 7.86
CA ILE A 122 3.41 -7.84 7.46
C ILE A 122 4.71 -7.50 6.75
N ARG A 123 5.86 -7.94 7.28
CA ARG A 123 7.16 -7.73 6.64
C ARG A 123 7.23 -8.41 5.28
N TYR A 124 6.87 -9.69 5.21
CA TYR A 124 6.91 -10.48 3.98
C TYR A 124 6.04 -9.84 2.88
N HIS A 125 4.77 -9.60 3.15
CA HIS A 125 3.86 -9.01 2.16
C HIS A 125 4.21 -7.56 1.82
N SER A 126 4.73 -6.77 2.77
CA SER A 126 5.24 -5.43 2.48
C SER A 126 6.35 -5.48 1.42
N GLU A 127 7.29 -6.42 1.53
CA GLU A 127 8.33 -6.60 0.52
C GLU A 127 7.75 -7.10 -0.82
N CYS A 128 6.82 -8.07 -0.81
CA CYS A 128 6.16 -8.51 -2.04
C CYS A 128 5.48 -7.36 -2.79
N TRP A 129 4.76 -6.46 -2.09
CA TRP A 129 4.13 -5.29 -2.73
C TRP A 129 5.17 -4.35 -3.35
N ARG A 130 6.31 -4.16 -2.68
CA ARG A 130 7.42 -3.37 -3.24
C ARG A 130 7.96 -4.02 -4.51
N GLU A 131 8.20 -5.32 -4.48
CA GLU A 131 8.74 -6.07 -5.63
C GLU A 131 7.78 -6.02 -6.83
N HIS A 132 6.49 -6.19 -6.61
CA HIS A 132 5.50 -6.05 -7.67
C HIS A 132 5.45 -4.65 -8.26
N TYR A 133 5.50 -3.61 -7.41
CA TYR A 133 5.58 -2.22 -7.87
C TYR A 133 6.85 -1.95 -8.68
N CYS A 134 8.03 -2.35 -8.17
CA CYS A 134 9.30 -2.18 -8.88
C CYS A 134 9.31 -2.92 -10.22
N SER A 135 8.80 -4.16 -10.24
CA SER A 135 8.66 -4.94 -11.46
C SER A 135 7.75 -4.23 -12.47
N TYR A 136 6.61 -3.69 -12.05
CA TYR A 136 5.74 -2.90 -12.91
C TYR A 136 6.49 -1.72 -13.53
N CYS A 137 7.19 -0.91 -12.71
CA CYS A 137 7.98 0.22 -13.19
C CYS A 137 9.05 -0.21 -14.21
N ASP A 138 9.80 -1.28 -13.94
CA ASP A 138 10.85 -1.77 -14.83
C ASP A 138 10.31 -2.24 -16.19
N HIS A 139 9.12 -2.85 -16.23
CA HIS A 139 8.50 -3.28 -17.48
C HIS A 139 7.99 -2.06 -18.26
N HIS A 140 7.31 -1.12 -17.60
CA HIS A 140 6.71 0.03 -18.26
C HIS A 140 7.73 1.11 -18.67
N ASP A 141 8.82 1.32 -17.91
CA ASP A 141 9.92 2.21 -18.30
C ASP A 141 10.63 1.72 -19.59
N LYS A 142 10.74 0.39 -19.78
CA LYS A 142 11.30 -0.20 -21.00
C LYS A 142 10.40 0.05 -22.22
N HIS A 143 9.08 0.16 -22.04
CA HIS A 143 8.15 0.49 -23.13
C HIS A 143 8.21 1.98 -23.50
N HIS A 144 8.32 2.88 -22.54
CA HIS A 144 8.44 4.33 -22.83
C HIS A 144 9.79 4.71 -23.45
N ARG A 145 10.90 4.06 -23.06
CA ARG A 145 12.22 4.28 -23.69
C ARG A 145 12.27 3.86 -25.16
N LYS A 146 11.47 2.88 -25.60
CA LYS A 146 11.43 2.44 -27.00
C LYS A 146 10.72 3.47 -27.90
N HIS A 147 9.68 4.14 -27.41
CA HIS A 147 9.00 5.20 -28.16
C HIS A 147 9.83 6.48 -28.27
N TYR A 148 10.48 6.91 -27.18
CA TYR A 148 11.30 8.13 -27.20
C TYR A 148 12.51 8.02 -28.14
N LYS A 149 13.12 6.84 -28.28
CA LYS A 149 14.27 6.64 -29.18
C LYS A 149 13.89 6.59 -30.67
N LYS A 150 12.60 6.42 -31.02
CA LYS A 150 12.17 6.39 -32.43
C LYS A 150 12.06 7.80 -33.04
N HIS A 151 11.85 8.84 -32.25
CA HIS A 151 11.73 10.22 -32.75
C HIS A 151 13.04 11.03 -32.76
N LYS A 152 14.16 10.46 -32.25
CA LYS A 152 15.45 11.16 -32.16
C LYS A 152 16.50 10.72 -33.19
N ARG A 153 16.11 10.00 -34.25
CA ARG A 153 17.03 9.57 -35.35
C ARG A 153 16.87 10.32 -36.67
N HIS A 154 16.01 11.33 -36.75
CA HIS A 154 15.88 12.17 -37.94
C HIS A 154 15.83 13.65 -37.57
N LYS A 155 17.00 14.24 -37.30
CA LYS A 155 17.28 15.67 -37.60
C LYS A 155 18.78 15.90 -37.37
N HIS A 156 19.56 15.71 -38.44
CA HIS A 156 20.86 16.34 -38.59
C HIS A 156 20.79 17.21 -39.85
N HIS A 157 20.58 18.49 -39.60
CA HIS A 157 20.90 19.71 -40.35
C HIS A 157 20.93 19.69 -41.88
N LYS A 158 20.05 20.52 -42.48
CA LYS A 158 20.43 21.37 -43.61
C LYS A 158 19.78 22.74 -43.42
N TRP A 159 20.62 23.77 -43.37
CA TRP A 159 20.25 25.17 -43.36
C TRP A 159 19.43 25.51 -44.60
N HIS A 160 18.33 26.25 -44.43
CA HIS A 160 17.92 27.34 -45.30
C HIS A 160 17.14 28.32 -44.44
N ASP A 161 17.60 29.57 -44.43
CA ASP A 161 16.83 30.74 -44.06
C ASP A 161 15.54 30.76 -44.90
N ASP A 162 14.45 31.20 -44.28
CA ASP A 162 13.48 32.16 -44.82
C ASP A 162 12.21 32.10 -43.98
N ASP A 163 11.62 33.28 -43.85
CA ASP A 163 10.53 33.65 -42.97
C ASP A 163 9.23 32.86 -43.25
N ASP A 164 8.33 32.86 -42.26
CA ASP A 164 6.90 33.13 -42.42
C ASP A 164 5.97 32.27 -41.52
N ASP A 165 5.16 33.01 -40.78
CA ASP A 165 3.86 32.73 -40.17
C ASP A 165 3.72 31.62 -39.11
N TRP A 166 3.73 32.10 -37.87
CA TRP A 166 2.99 31.52 -36.76
C TRP A 166 1.50 31.86 -36.93
N ASP A 167 0.74 30.98 -37.57
CA ASP A 167 -0.69 30.93 -37.33
C ASP A 167 -0.97 29.88 -36.24
N ASP A 168 -1.28 30.42 -35.06
CA ASP A 168 -2.05 29.77 -34.02
C ASP A 168 -3.35 29.23 -34.62
N ASP A 169 -3.61 27.95 -34.47
CA ASP A 169 -4.98 27.46 -34.37
C ASP A 169 -5.00 26.35 -33.31
N ASP A 170 -5.37 26.77 -32.11
CA ASP A 170 -6.04 25.96 -31.11
C ASP A 170 -7.35 25.43 -31.72
N GLU A 171 -7.46 24.12 -31.93
CA GLU A 171 -8.77 23.46 -31.94
C GLU A 171 -8.74 22.26 -30.99
N ASP A 172 -9.43 22.47 -29.87
CA ASP A 172 -9.96 21.48 -28.95
C ASP A 172 -10.84 20.45 -29.68
N ASP A 173 -10.70 19.18 -29.29
CA ASP A 173 -11.81 18.22 -29.09
C ASP A 173 -11.38 17.03 -28.20
#